data_AF-A0A972KVX6-F1
#
_entry.id   AF-A0A972KVX6-F1
#
_cell.length_a   1.000
_cell.length_b   1.000
_cell.length_c   1.000
_cell.angle_alpha   90.00
_cell.angle_beta   90.00
_cell.angle_gamma   90.00
#
_symmetry.space_group_name_H-M   'P 1'
#
loop_
_entity.id
_entity.type
_entity.pdbx_description
1 polymer ?
#
loop_
_entity_poly.entity_id
_entity_poly.type
_entity_poly.pdbx_seq_one_letter_code
_entity_poly.pdbx_strand_id
1 'polypeptide(L)' 'EAFDEIDIEYTGDSVEIGFNVGYMLEALNAITSEKIEMLLSDANSSGTIRVPGDEETVYIVMPMRL' A
#
# COMPACT_ATOMS: atom_id res chain seq x y z
N GLU A 1 6.03 -6.16 -20.14
CA GLU A 1 5.28 -6.10 -18.86
C GLU A 1 6.06 -6.92 -17.84
N ALA A 2 6.17 -6.41 -16.61
CA ALA A 2 6.70 -7.16 -15.48
C ALA A 2 5.52 -7.43 -14.54
N PHE A 3 5.35 -8.69 -14.16
CA PHE A 3 4.33 -9.13 -13.23
C PHE A 3 5.04 -9.88 -12.11
N ASP A 4 4.72 -9.53 -10.88
CA ASP A 4 5.30 -10.12 -9.69
C ASP A 4 4.17 -10.41 -8.69
N GLU A 5 4.30 -11.50 -7.96
CA GLU A 5 3.33 -11.93 -6.96
C GLU A 5 4.03 -12.03 -5.61
N ILE A 6 3.41 -11.46 -4.59
CA ILE A 6 3.95 -11.43 -3.23
C ILE A 6 2.90 -12.03 -2.30
N ASP A 7 3.31 -13.00 -1.49
CA ASP A 7 2.46 -13.56 -0.45
C ASP A 7 2.16 -12.51 0.61
N ILE A 8 0.86 -12.30 0.89
CA ILE A 8 0.38 -11.36 1.90
C ILE A 8 -0.66 -12.00 2.80
N GLU A 9 -0.73 -11.53 4.04
CA GLU A 9 -1.88 -11.77 4.91
C GLU A 9 -2.97 -10.74 4.56
N TYR A 10 -4.03 -11.16 3.87
CA TYR A 10 -5.11 -10.27 3.44
C TYR A 10 -6.46 -10.68 4.05
N THR A 11 -7.19 -9.69 4.54
CA THR A 11 -8.56 -9.84 5.02
C THR A 11 -9.45 -8.82 4.32
N GLY A 12 -10.56 -9.28 3.74
CA GLY A 12 -11.49 -8.43 3.01
C GLY A 12 -11.90 -9.03 1.69
N ASP A 13 -12.65 -8.26 0.91
CA ASP A 13 -13.08 -8.64 -0.43
C ASP A 13 -11.95 -8.43 -1.45
N SER A 14 -11.92 -9.20 -2.53
CA SER A 14 -10.95 -8.99 -3.60
C SER A 14 -11.03 -7.58 -4.17
N VAL A 15 -9.88 -6.93 -4.32
CA VAL A 15 -9.79 -5.55 -4.80
C VAL A 15 -8.70 -5.42 -5.86
N GLU A 16 -8.93 -4.56 -6.84
CA GLU A 16 -7.95 -4.18 -7.87
C GLU A 16 -7.80 -2.66 -7.86
N ILE A 17 -6.58 -2.17 -7.62
CA ILE A 17 -6.28 -0.73 -7.49
C ILE A 17 -4.96 -0.44 -8.20
N GLY A 18 -4.94 0.60 -9.03
CA GLY A 18 -3.71 1.12 -9.62
C GLY A 18 -3.08 2.19 -8.72
N PHE A 19 -1.78 2.05 -8.42
CA PHE A 19 -1.00 3.07 -7.71
C PHE A 19 0.15 3.57 -8.57
N ASN A 20 0.59 4.80 -8.28
CA ASN A 20 1.86 5.29 -8.83
C ASN A 20 3.02 4.56 -8.14
N VAL A 21 3.79 3.78 -8.90
CA VAL A 21 4.93 3.02 -8.38
C VAL A 21 5.99 3.91 -7.71
N GLY A 22 6.18 5.15 -8.18
CA GLY A 22 7.13 6.09 -7.59
C GLY A 22 6.76 6.44 -6.15
N TYR A 23 5.48 6.75 -5.89
CA TYR A 23 5.01 7.06 -4.54
C TYR A 23 5.08 5.84 -3.61
N MET A 24 4.78 4.65 -4.14
CA MET A 24 4.94 3.41 -3.39
C MET A 24 6.40 3.20 -2.96
N LEU A 25 7.35 3.35 -3.89
CA LEU A 25 8.76 3.20 -3.59
C LEU A 25 9.27 4.27 -2.62
N GLU A 26 8.84 5.52 -2.76
CA GLU A 26 9.20 6.59 -1.83
C GLU A 26 8.72 6.30 -0.40
N ALA A 27 7.46 5.88 -0.24
CA ALA A 27 6.92 5.51 1.07
C ALA A 27 7.66 4.30 1.67
N LEU A 28 7.86 3.24 0.88
CA LEU A 28 8.55 2.03 1.33
C LEU A 28 10.02 2.30 1.71
N ASN A 29 10.74 3.13 0.95
CA ASN A 29 12.13 3.48 1.27
C ASN A 29 12.26 4.34 2.53
N ALA A 30 11.21 5.05 2.93
CA ALA A 30 11.19 5.82 4.17
C ALA A 30 10.92 4.95 5.41
N ILE A 31 10.36 3.75 5.23
CA ILE A 31 10.04 2.82 6.30
C ILE A 31 11.25 1.94 6.59
N THR A 32 11.67 1.90 7.86
CA THR A 32 12.81 1.09 8.33
C THR A 32 12.41 -0.29 8.87
N SER A 33 11.11 -0.56 8.98
CA SER A 33 10.56 -1.83 9.44
C SER A 33 10.64 -2.90 8.35
N GLU A 34 10.84 -4.16 8.76
CA GLU A 34 10.77 -5.31 7.86
C GLU A 34 9.34 -5.63 7.39
N LYS A 35 8.32 -5.17 8.14
CA LYS A 35 6.92 -5.39 7.82
C LYS A 35 6.15 -4.08 7.74
N ILE A 36 5.19 -4.04 6.83
CA ILE A 36 4.21 -2.97 6.69
C ILE A 36 2.79 -3.53 6.68
N GLU A 37 1.84 -2.68 7.04
CA GLU A 37 0.41 -2.90 6.83
C GLU A 37 -0.09 -1.92 5.77
N MET A 38 -0.89 -2.43 4.83
CA MET A 38 -1.62 -1.61 3.88
C MET A 38 -3.11 -1.69 4.19
N LEU A 39 -3.74 -0.52 4.35
CA LEU A 39 -5.19 -0.41 4.46
C LEU A 39 -5.73 0.13 3.14
N LEU A 40 -6.58 -0.68 2.51
CA LEU A 40 -7.18 -0.43 1.21
C LEU A 40 -8.69 -0.47 1.35
N SER A 41 -9.41 0.42 0.63
CA SER A 41 -10.87 0.46 0.65
C SER A 41 -11.44 0.12 -0.73
N ASP A 42 -11.26 1.00 -1.70
CA ASP A 42 -11.71 0.81 -3.07
C ASP A 42 -10.78 1.52 -4.05
N ALA A 43 -10.99 1.32 -5.36
CA ALA A 43 -10.15 1.88 -6.41
C ALA A 43 -10.16 3.42 -6.50
N ASN A 44 -11.08 4.11 -5.81
CA ASN A 44 -11.18 5.57 -5.79
C ASN A 44 -10.66 6.19 -4.47
N SER A 45 -10.38 5.34 -3.47
CA SER A 45 -9.98 5.74 -2.13
C SER A 45 -8.47 5.67 -1.97
N SER A 46 -7.91 6.56 -1.16
CA SER A 46 -6.49 6.54 -0.83
C SER A 46 -6.08 5.24 -0.14
N GLY A 47 -4.95 4.67 -0.54
CA GLY A 47 -4.29 3.59 0.19
C GLY A 47 -3.47 4.18 1.35
N THR A 48 -3.47 3.48 2.48
CA THR A 48 -2.68 3.87 3.66
C THR A 48 -1.60 2.83 3.93
N ILE A 49 -0.37 3.27 4.15
CA ILE A 49 0.78 2.42 4.50
C ILE A 49 1.27 2.83 5.88
N ARG A 50 1.46 1.86 6.77
CA ARG A 50 2.00 2.08 8.13
C ARG A 50 2.82 0.89 8.60
N VAL A 51 3.53 1.07 9.71
CA VAL A 51 4.22 -0.02 10.41
C VAL A 51 3.25 -0.67 11.40
N PRO A 52 3.18 -2.01 11.49
CA PRO A 52 2.35 -2.68 12.50
C PRO A 52 2.68 -2.20 13.91
N GLY A 53 1.67 -1.68 14.61
CA GLY A 53 1.82 -1.15 15.98
C GLY A 53 2.33 0.29 16.09
N ASP A 54 2.65 0.96 14.98
CA ASP A 54 2.89 2.41 14.93
C ASP A 54 1.72 3.10 14.21
N GLU A 55 0.92 3.82 14.98
CA GLU A 55 -0.20 4.61 14.48
C GLU A 55 0.14 6.09 14.29
N GLU A 56 1.33 6.53 14.70
CA GLU A 56 1.76 7.93 14.58
C GLU A 56 2.31 8.23 13.19
N THR A 57 2.98 7.26 12.57
CA THR A 57 3.56 7.41 11.23
C THR A 57 2.69 6.77 10.16
N VAL A 58 2.06 7.61 9.34
CA VAL A 58 1.13 7.17 8.30
C VAL A 58 1.50 7.78 6.95
N TYR A 59 1.66 6.92 5.95
CA TYR A 59 1.88 7.32 4.56
C TYR A 59 0.59 7.12 3.76
N ILE A 60 0.20 8.14 3.01
CA ILE A 60 -1.03 8.12 2.21
C ILE A 60 -0.65 8.17 0.73
N VAL A 61 -1.15 7.21 -0.04
CA VAL A 61 -0.95 7.12 -1.49
C VAL A 61 -2.29 7.21 -2.21
N MET A 62 -2.38 8.14 -3.15
CA MET A 62 -3.59 8.30 -3.96
C MET A 62 -3.61 7.29 -5.11
N PRO A 63 -4.74 6.63 -5.38
CA PRO A 63 -4.86 5.73 -6.52
C PRO A 63 -4.80 6.53 -7.81
N MET A 64 -4.32 5.88 -8.86
CA MET A 64 -4.45 6.36 -10.22
C MET A 64 -5.68 5.71 -10.86
N ARG A 65 -6.45 6.47 -11.62
CA ARG A 65 -7.49 5.89 -12.46
C ARG A 65 -6.80 5.12 -13.58
N LEU A 66 -7.04 3.81 -13.62
CA LEU A 66 -6.77 2.94 -14.77
C LEU A 66 -7.75 3.27 -15.90
#